data_AF-A0A4R0XJV7-F1
#
_entry.id   AF-A0A4R0XJV7-F1
#
_cell.length_a   1.000
_cell.length_b   1.000
_cell.length_c   1.000
_cell.angle_alpha   90.00
_cell.angle_beta   90.00
_cell.angle_gamma   90.00
#
_symmetry.space_group_name_H-M   'P 1'
#
loop_
_entity.id
_entity.type
_entity.pdbx_description
1 polymer ?
#
loop_
_entity_poly.entity_id
_entity_poly.type
_entity_poly.pdbx_seq_one_letter_code
_entity_poly.pdbx_strand_id
1 'polypeptide(L)'
;MNSLRAMVERWLAHMPPSRVSFARFGCDSSGRRCHVRVHVHRPEGDVAIHFFRHCDGMWRVFPPASAPIVMGYPRMSRSRPTT
;
A
#
# COMPACT_ATOMS: atom_id res chain seq x y z
N MET A 1 -9.25 -13.57 -2.90
CA MET A 1 -8.80 -13.62 -1.48
C MET A 1 -8.34 -12.22 -1.10
N ASN A 2 -9.21 -11.40 -0.52
CA ASN A 2 -8.96 -9.94 -0.41
C ASN A 2 -8.67 -9.48 1.03
N SER A 3 -8.60 -10.41 1.98
CA SER A 3 -8.28 -10.12 3.38
C SER A 3 -6.79 -10.30 3.63
N LEU A 4 -6.12 -9.22 4.03
CA LEU A 4 -4.72 -9.22 4.44
C LEU A 4 -4.49 -10.22 5.58
N ARG A 5 -5.44 -10.32 6.52
CA ARG A 5 -5.35 -11.24 7.66
C ARG A 5 -5.25 -12.69 7.21
N ALA A 6 -6.11 -13.14 6.29
CA ALA A 6 -6.08 -14.51 5.77
C ALA A 6 -4.78 -14.82 5.00
N MET A 7 -4.22 -13.83 4.29
CA MET A 7 -2.94 -13.99 3.61
C MET A 7 -1.79 -14.15 4.62
N VAL A 8 -1.77 -13.30 5.64
CA VAL A 8 -0.76 -13.33 6.71
C VAL A 8 -0.84 -14.63 7.52
N GLU A 9 -2.04 -15.05 7.91
CA GLU A 9 -2.26 -16.34 8.60
C GLU A 9 -1.72 -17.51 7.77
N ARG A 10 -1.93 -17.49 6.44
CA ARG A 10 -1.46 -18.54 5.55
C ARG A 10 0.06 -18.53 5.33
N TRP A 11 0.69 -17.35 5.33
CA TRP A 11 2.16 -17.23 5.34
C TRP A 11 2.76 -17.75 6.64
N LEU A 12 2.09 -17.48 7.77
CA LEU A 12 2.54 -17.86 9.10
C LEU A 12 2.17 -19.30 9.50
N ALA A 13 1.41 -20.02 8.68
CA ALA A 13 0.93 -21.36 8.98
C ALA A 13 2.06 -22.38 9.28
N HIS A 14 3.26 -22.14 8.76
CA HIS A 14 4.44 -23.00 8.98
C HIS A 14 5.41 -22.43 10.04
N MET A 15 5.04 -21.34 10.69
CA MET A 15 5.88 -20.63 11.65
C MET A 15 5.46 -21.00 13.07
N PRO A 16 6.40 -21.05 14.03
CA PRO A 16 6.06 -21.24 15.44
C PRO A 16 5.06 -20.18 15.91
N PRO A 17 4.29 -20.44 16.99
CA PRO A 17 3.26 -19.53 17.48
C PRO A 17 3.88 -18.16 17.77
N SER A 18 3.59 -17.22 16.88
CA SER A 18 4.14 -15.86 16.88
C SER A 18 2.98 -14.90 17.12
N ARG A 19 3.16 -13.91 17.99
CA ARG A 19 2.12 -12.89 18.18
C ARG A 19 2.12 -11.97 16.95
N VAL A 20 0.97 -11.79 16.33
CA VAL A 20 0.81 -10.92 15.15
C VAL A 20 0.02 -9.69 15.54
N SER A 21 0.52 -8.51 15.21
CA SER A 21 -0.23 -7.26 15.34
C SER A 21 -0.28 -6.51 14.00
N PHE A 22 -1.39 -5.83 13.77
CA PHE A 22 -1.67 -5.09 12.54
C PHE A 22 -1.84 -3.62 12.89
N ALA A 23 -1.03 -2.76 12.27
CA ALA A 23 -1.14 -1.32 12.41
C ALA A 23 -1.48 -0.72 11.04
N ARG A 24 -2.64 -0.07 10.93
CA ARG A 24 -3.08 0.58 9.67
C ARG A 24 -2.45 1.96 9.58
N PHE A 25 -1.86 2.27 8.44
CA PHE A 25 -1.23 3.55 8.14
C PHE A 25 -1.83 4.18 6.90
N GLY A 26 -1.81 5.52 6.86
CA GLY A 26 -2.14 6.39 5.73
C GLY A 26 -3.08 5.78 4.69
N CYS A 27 -4.35 6.17 4.76
CA CYS A 27 -5.31 5.86 3.72
C CYS A 27 -5.88 7.13 3.09
N ASP A 28 -5.98 7.16 1.76
CA ASP A 28 -6.73 8.22 1.10
C ASP A 28 -8.23 8.10 1.41
N SER A 29 -8.97 9.19 1.22
CA SER A 29 -10.43 9.24 1.44
C SER A 29 -11.19 8.20 0.60
N SER A 30 -10.60 7.76 -0.52
CA SER A 30 -11.17 6.76 -1.40
C SER A 30 -10.92 5.31 -0.96
N GLY A 31 -10.08 5.07 0.05
CA GLY A 31 -9.76 3.72 0.52
C GLY A 31 -8.87 2.91 -0.44
N ARG A 32 -8.41 3.53 -1.55
CA ARG A 32 -7.69 2.90 -2.66
C ARG A 32 -6.18 2.88 -2.43
N ARG A 33 -5.66 3.79 -1.62
CA ARG A 33 -4.24 3.86 -1.24
C ARG A 33 -4.14 3.78 0.27
N CYS A 34 -4.39 2.60 0.84
CA CYS A 34 -4.07 2.32 2.24
C CYS A 34 -2.77 1.50 2.32
N HIS A 35 -2.07 1.58 3.45
CA HIS A 35 -1.05 0.60 3.79
C HIS A 35 -1.19 0.10 5.23
N VAL A 36 -0.70 -1.09 5.51
CA VAL A 36 -0.78 -1.74 6.81
C VAL A 36 0.60 -2.31 7.13
N ARG A 37 1.10 -2.03 8.32
CA ARG A 37 2.29 -2.70 8.86
C ARG A 37 1.83 -3.92 9.64
N VAL A 38 2.39 -5.06 9.30
CA VAL A 38 2.20 -6.31 10.02
C VAL A 38 3.46 -6.54 10.84
N HIS A 39 3.31 -6.62 12.15
CA HIS A 39 4.36 -6.99 13.08
C HIS A 39 4.19 -8.45 13.46
N VAL A 40 5.28 -9.20 13.39
CA VAL A 40 5.36 -10.60 13.81
C VAL A 40 6.40 -10.67 14.92
N HIS A 41 5.95 -10.98 16.13
CA HIS A 41 6.80 -11.12 17.30
C HIS A 41 7.23 -12.59 17.44
N ARG A 42 8.53 -12.82 17.38
CA ARG A 42 9.13 -14.17 17.40
C ARG A 42 10.26 -14.23 18.42
N PRO A 43 10.56 -15.41 19.00
CA PRO A 43 11.66 -15.55 19.94
C PRO A 43 13.03 -15.24 19.32
N GLU A 44 13.19 -15.44 18.01
CA GLU A 44 14.45 -15.09 17.31
C GLU A 44 14.59 -13.59 16.99
N GLY A 45 13.51 -12.83 17.13
CA GLY A 45 13.48 -11.40 16.84
C GLY A 45 12.21 -10.95 16.12
N ASP A 46 11.86 -9.68 16.33
CA ASP A 46 10.68 -9.07 15.73
C ASP A 46 10.90 -8.74 14.25
N VAL A 47 9.90 -9.04 13.43
CA VAL A 47 9.89 -8.71 11.99
C VAL A 47 8.68 -7.83 11.68
N ALA A 48 8.89 -6.79 10.87
CA ALA A 48 7.81 -5.95 10.38
C ALA A 48 7.77 -5.95 8.84
N ILE A 49 6.59 -6.16 8.28
CA ILE A 49 6.34 -6.14 6.83
C ILE A 49 5.28 -5.10 6.52
N HIS A 50 5.53 -4.27 5.51
CA HIS A 50 4.56 -3.30 5.02
C HIS A 50 3.77 -3.89 3.86
N PHE A 51 2.45 -3.83 3.96
CA PHE A 51 1.52 -4.23 2.91
C PHE A 51 0.80 -3.00 2.37
N PHE A 52 0.80 -2.87 1.06
CA PHE A 52 0.15 -1.79 0.35
C PHE A 52 -1.08 -2.32 -0.37
N ARG A 53 -2.18 -1.59 -0.27
CA ARG A 53 -3.38 -1.88 -1.04
C ARG A 53 -3.24 -1.27 -2.43
N HIS A 54 -3.38 -2.11 -3.45
CA HIS A 54 -3.35 -1.71 -4.85
C HIS A 54 -4.77 -1.40 -5.35
N CYS A 55 -4.88 -0.69 -6.47
CA CYS A 55 -6.17 -0.26 -7.04
C CYS A 55 -7.08 -1.42 -7.45
N ASP A 56 -6.50 -2.60 -7.72
CA ASP A 56 -7.20 -3.86 -7.97
C ASP A 56 -7.78 -4.51 -6.69
N GLY A 57 -7.56 -3.88 -5.54
CA GLY A 57 -8.00 -4.36 -4.23
C GLY A 57 -7.09 -5.42 -3.62
N MET A 58 -6.01 -5.79 -4.29
CA MET A 58 -5.04 -6.77 -3.80
C MET A 58 -4.01 -6.14 -2.86
N TRP A 59 -3.53 -6.93 -1.91
CA TRP A 59 -2.44 -6.54 -1.01
C TRP A 59 -1.11 -7.02 -1.56
N ARG A 60 -0.09 -6.15 -1.57
CA ARG A 60 1.27 -6.48 -2.02
C ARG A 60 2.31 -5.84 -1.10
N VAL A 61 3.53 -6.39 -1.07
CA VAL A 61 4.63 -5.87 -0.22
C VAL A 61 5.42 -4.71 -0.84
N PHE A 62 5.11 -4.36 -2.10
CA PHE A 62 5.68 -3.21 -2.78
C PHE A 62 4.62 -2.11 -2.93
N PRO A 63 5.04 -0.83 -2.87
CA PRO A 63 4.12 0.29 -3.03
C PRO A 63 3.45 0.25 -4.41
N PRO A 64 2.18 0.69 -4.55
CA PRO A 64 1.59 0.92 -5.85
C PRO A 64 2.44 1.92 -6.62
N ALA A 65 2.57 1.73 -7.95
CA ALA A 65 3.28 2.68 -8.79
C ALA A 65 2.73 4.09 -8.52
N SER A 66 3.59 4.99 -8.04
CA SER A 66 3.24 6.41 -7.97
C SER A 66 2.82 6.82 -9.38
N ALA A 67 1.66 7.48 -9.51
CA ALA A 67 1.30 8.10 -10.77
C ALA A 67 2.53 8.88 -11.25
N PRO A 68 2.98 8.70 -12.51
CA PRO A 68 4.15 9.40 -13.00
C PRO A 68 3.96 10.89 -12.70
N ILE A 69 5.01 11.54 -12.19
CA ILE A 69 5.02 12.99 -12.03
C ILE A 69 4.90 13.53 -13.44
N VAL A 70 3.67 13.78 -13.88
CA VAL A 70 3.43 14.43 -15.16
C VAL A 70 3.82 15.87 -14.92
N MET A 71 4.94 16.27 -15.52
CA MET A 71 5.34 17.66 -15.56
C MET A 71 4.29 18.36 -16.42
N GLY A 72 3.30 18.95 -15.76
CA GLY A 72 2.22 19.67 -16.43
C GLY A 72 2.82 20.89 -17.11
N TYR A 73 3.12 20.79 -18.41
CA TYR A 73 3.40 21.98 -19.20
C TYR A 73 2.14 22.86 -19.14
N PRO A 74 2.22 24.10 -18.63
CA PRO A 74 1.07 24.99 -18.64
C PRO A 74 0.64 25.16 -20.10
N ARG A 75 -0.63 24.84 -20.36
CA ARG A 75 -1.24 25.04 -21.68
C ARG A 75 -1.15 26.52 -21.99
N MET A 76 -0.19 26.92 -22.83
CA MET A 76 -0.11 28.29 -23.32
C MET A 76 -1.40 28.57 -24.08
N SER A 77 -2.26 29.37 -23.45
CA SER A 77 -3.41 29.99 -24.05
C SER A 77 -2.92 30.82 -25.24
N ARG A 78 -3.09 30.29 -26.45
CA ARG A 78 -2.80 31.02 -27.67
C ARG A 78 -3.84 32.13 -27.78
N SER A 79 -3.51 33.32 -27.30
CA SER A 79 -4.33 34.51 -27.51
C SER A 79 -4.38 34.80 -29.02
N ARG A 80 -5.60 34.91 -29.55
CA ARG A 80 -5.84 35.39 -30.92
C ARG A 80 -5.40 36.86 -30.99
N PRO A 81 -4.63 37.27 -32.00
CA PRO A 81 -4.45 38.70 -32.27
C PRO A 81 -5.79 39.28 -32.72
N THR A 82 -6.26 40.31 -32.02
CA THR A 82 -7.35 41.18 -32.45
C THR A 82 -6.80 42.16 -33.48
N THR A 83 -7.34 42.11 -34.69
CA THR A 83 -7.30 43.21 -35.66
C THR A 83 -8.33 44.25 -35.28
#